data_AF-A0A4D6WML8-F1
#
_entry.id   AF-A0A4D6WML8-F1
#
_cell.length_a   1.000
_cell.length_b   1.000
_cell.length_c   1.000
_cell.angle_alpha   90.00
_cell.angle_beta   90.00
_cell.angle_gamma   90.00
#
_symmetry.space_group_name_H-M   'P 1'
#
loop_
_entity.id
_entity.type
_entity.pdbx_description
1 polymer ?
#
loop_
_entity_poly.entity_id
_entity_poly.type
_entity_poly.pdbx_seq_one_letter_code
_entity_poly.pdbx_strand_id
1 'polypeptide(L)'
;MHFSENILIFRLYLVIAILFLIPICFIITKELINSILYLIVVKRIKRISIQQTNNTDIVRLLQYYLKRQKWLTCILMLESYKTTDRINYFNLLGICYQKVACYIVAEYYYLKATKHDSTNITILQNLATIYKLLYKEYELKKICDVILSLDSNNSLAKKYLNIE
;
A
#
# COMPACT_ATOMS: atom_id res chain seq x y z
N MET A 1 -14.41 61.54 -8.30
CA MET A 1 -13.38 60.76 -7.58
C MET A 1 -13.85 59.36 -7.18
N HIS A 2 -15.13 59.14 -6.84
CA HIS A 2 -15.63 57.82 -6.43
C HIS A 2 -15.61 56.70 -7.49
N PHE A 3 -15.72 57.02 -8.79
CA PHE A 3 -15.74 55.99 -9.85
C PHE A 3 -14.39 55.28 -10.02
N SER A 4 -13.27 56.01 -9.86
CA SER A 4 -11.92 55.45 -9.97
C SER A 4 -11.55 54.54 -8.80
N GLU A 5 -12.05 54.83 -7.60
CA GLU A 5 -11.82 54.01 -6.40
C GLU A 5 -12.51 52.65 -6.52
N ASN A 6 -13.73 52.62 -7.03
CA ASN A 6 -14.47 51.38 -7.27
C ASN A 6 -13.78 50.48 -8.30
N ILE A 7 -13.18 51.08 -9.34
CA ILE A 7 -12.39 50.34 -10.35
C ILE A 7 -11.12 49.75 -9.74
N LEU A 8 -10.44 50.48 -8.85
CA LEU A 8 -9.23 50.00 -8.18
C LEU A 8 -9.53 48.83 -7.23
N ILE A 9 -10.59 48.94 -6.42
CA ILE A 9 -11.04 47.86 -5.52
C ILE A 9 -11.42 46.62 -6.32
N PHE A 10 -12.14 46.78 -7.44
CA PHE A 10 -12.48 45.67 -8.33
C PHE A 10 -11.24 44.99 -8.92
N ARG A 11 -10.24 45.75 -9.35
CA ARG A 11 -8.96 45.19 -9.85
C ARG A 11 -8.20 44.44 -8.77
N LEU A 12 -8.15 44.98 -7.55
CA LEU A 12 -7.48 44.34 -6.42
C LEU A 12 -8.16 43.02 -6.04
N TYR A 13 -9.50 42.99 -6.04
CA TYR A 13 -10.29 41.77 -5.85
C TYR A 13 -9.94 40.70 -6.88
N LEU A 14 -9.87 41.06 -8.17
CA LEU A 14 -9.51 40.11 -9.23
C LEU A 14 -8.11 39.54 -9.05
N VAL A 15 -7.13 40.38 -8.66
CA VAL A 15 -5.76 39.92 -8.41
C VAL A 15 -5.72 38.91 -7.27
N ILE A 16 -6.41 39.20 -6.16
CA ILE A 16 -6.48 38.28 -5.01
C ILE A 16 -7.18 36.97 -5.41
N ALA A 17 -8.29 37.04 -6.14
CA ALA A 17 -9.01 35.86 -6.60
C ALA A 17 -8.14 34.97 -7.50
N ILE A 18 -7.39 35.55 -8.45
CA ILE A 18 -6.46 34.82 -9.32
C ILE A 18 -5.34 34.17 -8.51
N LEU A 19 -4.81 34.88 -7.52
CA LEU A 19 -3.73 34.38 -6.65
C LEU A 19 -4.15 33.13 -5.87
N PHE A 20 -5.42 33.02 -5.47
CA PHE A 20 -5.97 31.82 -4.85
C PHE A 20 -6.40 30.74 -5.87
N LEU A 21 -6.87 31.12 -7.05
CA LEU A 21 -7.33 30.16 -8.06
C LEU A 21 -6.17 29.32 -8.63
N ILE A 22 -5.00 29.93 -8.89
CA ILE A 22 -3.84 29.23 -9.46
C ILE A 22 -3.42 27.99 -8.65
N PRO A 23 -3.17 28.07 -7.32
CA PRO A 23 -2.79 26.91 -6.53
C PRO A 23 -3.91 25.87 -6.44
N ILE A 24 -5.17 26.29 -6.35
CA ILE A 24 -6.33 25.38 -6.34
C ILE A 24 -6.42 24.61 -7.66
N CYS A 25 -6.32 25.31 -8.79
CA CYS A 25 -6.29 24.70 -10.12
C CYS A 25 -5.12 23.71 -10.26
N PHE A 26 -3.94 24.05 -9.73
CA PHE A 26 -2.78 23.15 -9.75
C PHE A 26 -3.03 21.86 -8.96
N ILE A 27 -3.59 21.95 -7.75
CA ILE A 27 -3.93 20.78 -6.93
C ILE A 27 -4.95 19.89 -7.66
N ILE A 28 -6.03 20.49 -8.19
CA ILE A 28 -7.07 19.76 -8.92
C ILE A 28 -6.47 19.07 -10.15
N THR A 29 -5.64 19.78 -10.92
CA THR A 29 -4.99 19.23 -12.13
C THR A 29 -4.11 18.03 -11.78
N LYS A 30 -3.34 18.11 -10.69
CA LYS A 30 -2.49 17.02 -10.21
C LYS A 30 -3.30 15.78 -9.83
N GLU A 31 -4.40 15.95 -9.09
CA GLU A 31 -5.29 14.85 -8.71
C GLU A 31 -6.01 14.22 -9.92
N LEU A 32 -6.42 15.05 -10.88
CA LEU A 32 -7.01 14.56 -12.14
C LEU A 32 -6.00 13.73 -12.95
N ILE A 33 -4.75 14.17 -13.06
CA ILE A 33 -3.68 13.40 -13.73
C ILE A 33 -3.45 12.07 -13.03
N ASN A 34 -3.38 12.04 -11.71
CA ASN A 34 -3.24 10.80 -10.94
C ASN A 34 -4.41 9.84 -11.17
N SER A 35 -5.63 10.36 -11.22
CA SER A 35 -6.85 9.58 -11.48
C SER A 35 -6.87 9.01 -12.90
N ILE A 36 -6.45 9.80 -13.90
CA ILE A 36 -6.31 9.35 -15.29
C ILE A 36 -5.22 8.26 -15.40
N LEU A 37 -4.07 8.47 -14.78
CA LEU A 37 -3.00 7.47 -14.74
C LEU A 37 -3.46 6.17 -14.08
N TYR A 38 -4.20 6.26 -12.98
CA TYR A 38 -4.83 5.11 -12.34
C TYR A 38 -5.75 4.37 -13.31
N LEU A 39 -6.64 5.06 -14.01
CA LEU A 39 -7.54 4.45 -14.99
C LEU A 39 -6.80 3.80 -16.17
N ILE A 40 -5.72 4.42 -16.67
CA ILE A 40 -4.89 3.86 -17.73
C ILE A 40 -4.22 2.57 -17.25
N VAL A 41 -3.65 2.58 -16.04
CA VAL A 41 -3.02 1.41 -15.44
C VAL A 41 -4.03 0.28 -15.24
N VAL A 42 -5.21 0.57 -14.68
CA VAL A 42 -6.28 -0.42 -14.50
C VAL A 42 -6.75 -0.98 -15.83
N LYS A 43 -6.97 -0.15 -16.86
CA LYS A 43 -7.34 -0.63 -18.20
C LYS A 43 -6.26 -1.52 -18.82
N ARG A 44 -4.99 -1.13 -18.68
CA ARG A 44 -3.85 -1.89 -19.21
C ARG A 44 -3.72 -3.23 -18.50
N ILE A 45 -3.84 -3.24 -17.18
CA ILE A 45 -3.82 -4.47 -16.37
C ILE A 45 -5.01 -5.36 -16.72
N LYS A 46 -6.22 -4.81 -16.84
CA LYS A 46 -7.41 -5.58 -17.23
C LYS A 46 -7.23 -6.21 -18.62
N ARG A 47 -6.65 -5.48 -19.57
CA ARG A 47 -6.30 -6.02 -20.89
C ARG A 47 -5.30 -7.17 -20.81
N ILE A 48 -4.27 -7.04 -19.97
CA ILE A 48 -3.27 -8.09 -19.70
C ILE A 48 -3.91 -9.30 -18.97
N SER A 49 -4.85 -9.10 -18.05
CA SER A 49 -5.52 -10.20 -17.36
C SER A 49 -6.40 -11.06 -18.28
N ILE A 50 -6.92 -10.47 -19.36
CA ILE A 50 -7.76 -11.15 -20.36
C ILE A 50 -6.92 -11.91 -21.38
N GLN A 51 -5.75 -11.37 -21.74
CA GLN A 51 -4.76 -12.07 -22.57
C GLN A 51 -3.83 -12.83 -21.63
N GLN A 52 -4.11 -14.09 -21.33
CA GLN A 52 -3.25 -14.97 -20.52
C GLN A 52 -1.77 -14.88 -20.93
N THR A 53 -1.04 -13.90 -20.38
CA THR A 53 0.39 -13.72 -20.61
C THR A 53 1.14 -14.61 -19.66
N ASN A 54 2.29 -15.11 -20.12
CA ASN A 54 3.27 -15.84 -19.31
C ASN A 54 3.42 -15.20 -17.92
N ASN A 55 3.16 -15.99 -16.88
CA ASN A 55 3.23 -15.60 -15.46
C ASN A 55 4.52 -14.84 -15.11
N THR A 56 5.60 -15.05 -15.86
CA THR A 56 6.92 -14.43 -15.70
C THR A 56 6.92 -12.91 -15.92
N ASP A 57 6.16 -12.38 -16.89
CA ASP A 57 6.19 -10.95 -17.21
C ASP A 57 5.43 -10.12 -16.18
N ILE A 58 4.32 -10.64 -15.67
CA ILE A 58 3.55 -10.01 -14.60
C ILE A 58 4.37 -9.98 -13.31
N VAL A 59 5.08 -11.07 -12.98
CA VAL A 59 5.97 -11.12 -11.82
C VAL A 59 7.11 -10.11 -11.94
N ARG A 60 7.76 -9.99 -13.11
CA ARG A 60 8.80 -8.97 -13.35
C ARG A 60 8.26 -7.55 -13.19
N LEU A 61 7.06 -7.28 -13.73
CA LEU A 61 6.43 -5.98 -13.63
C LEU A 61 6.04 -5.65 -12.18
N LEU A 62 5.50 -6.62 -11.44
CA LEU A 62 5.21 -6.49 -10.02
C LEU A 62 6.47 -6.17 -9.21
N GLN A 63 7.57 -6.91 -9.45
CA GLN A 63 8.86 -6.65 -8.83
C GLN A 63 9.38 -5.23 -9.14
N TYR A 64 9.21 -4.77 -10.38
CA TYR A 64 9.56 -3.40 -10.76
C TYR A 64 8.76 -2.36 -9.95
N TYR A 65 7.45 -2.55 -9.81
CA TYR A 65 6.60 -1.64 -9.04
C TYR A 65 6.86 -1.69 -7.53
N LEU A 66 7.16 -2.87 -6.97
CA LEU A 66 7.58 -3.03 -5.58
C LEU A 66 8.89 -2.26 -5.31
N LYS A 67 9.88 -2.38 -6.19
CA LYS A 67 11.15 -1.62 -6.08
C LYS A 67 10.94 -0.10 -6.13
N ARG A 68 9.95 0.35 -6.90
CA ARG A 68 9.57 1.77 -7.01
C ARG A 68 8.61 2.22 -5.91
N GLN A 69 8.28 1.35 -4.95
CA GLN A 69 7.35 1.62 -3.85
C GLN A 69 5.96 2.09 -4.30
N LYS A 70 5.50 1.66 -5.49
CA LYS A 70 4.17 1.97 -6.01
C LYS A 70 3.13 1.00 -5.46
N TRP A 71 2.93 1.02 -4.14
CA TRP A 71 2.15 0.01 -3.40
C TRP A 71 0.72 -0.16 -3.90
N LEU A 72 0.01 0.94 -4.17
CA LEU A 72 -1.36 0.89 -4.72
C LEU A 72 -1.41 0.19 -6.08
N THR A 73 -0.42 0.44 -6.96
CA THR A 73 -0.33 -0.25 -8.25
C THR A 73 -0.07 -1.75 -8.07
N CYS A 74 0.77 -2.11 -7.11
CA CYS A 74 1.01 -3.52 -6.77
C CYS A 74 -0.27 -4.20 -6.27
N ILE A 75 -1.04 -3.54 -5.41
CA ILE A 75 -2.33 -4.06 -4.92
C ILE A 75 -3.28 -4.30 -6.09
N LEU A 76 -3.47 -3.32 -6.97
CA LEU A 76 -4.35 -3.47 -8.14
C LEU A 76 -3.90 -4.64 -9.03
N MET A 77 -2.59 -4.77 -9.25
CA MET A 77 -2.04 -5.85 -10.06
C MET A 77 -2.30 -7.21 -9.44
N LEU A 78 -2.01 -7.37 -8.14
CA LEU A 78 -2.25 -8.60 -7.40
C LEU A 78 -3.75 -8.95 -7.33
N GLU A 79 -4.63 -7.99 -7.05
CA GLU A 79 -6.08 -8.25 -7.00
C GLU A 79 -6.64 -8.62 -8.38
N SER A 80 -6.08 -8.05 -9.46
CA SER A 80 -6.51 -8.37 -10.84
C SER A 80 -5.97 -9.70 -11.36
N TYR A 81 -4.85 -10.18 -10.82
CA TYR A 81 -4.13 -11.33 -11.32
C TYR A 81 -4.17 -12.49 -10.32
N LYS A 82 -4.86 -13.56 -10.69
CA LYS A 82 -4.92 -14.78 -9.88
C LYS A 82 -3.69 -15.65 -10.17
N THR A 83 -2.75 -15.65 -9.24
CA THR A 83 -1.57 -16.54 -9.27
C THR A 83 -1.85 -17.89 -8.60
N THR A 84 -1.12 -18.91 -9.01
CA THR A 84 -1.11 -20.25 -8.42
C THR A 84 -0.32 -20.31 -7.10
N ASP A 85 0.70 -19.45 -6.95
CA ASP A 85 1.48 -19.35 -5.71
C ASP A 85 0.73 -18.52 -4.66
N ARG A 86 -0.16 -19.19 -3.92
CA ARG A 86 -1.06 -18.57 -2.93
C ARG A 86 -0.31 -17.98 -1.73
N ILE A 87 0.78 -18.61 -1.29
CA ILE A 87 1.54 -18.18 -0.11
C ILE A 87 2.19 -16.83 -0.41
N ASN A 88 2.97 -16.76 -1.50
CA ASN A 88 3.65 -15.54 -1.89
C ASN A 88 2.66 -14.43 -2.27
N TYR A 89 1.57 -14.79 -2.94
CA TYR A 89 0.48 -13.88 -3.24
C TYR A 89 -0.07 -13.14 -2.02
N PHE A 90 -0.47 -13.89 -1.00
CA PHE A 90 -1.03 -13.32 0.22
C PHE A 90 0.03 -12.55 1.02
N ASN A 91 1.26 -13.04 1.09
CA ASN A 91 2.35 -12.32 1.73
C ASN A 91 2.61 -10.96 1.05
N LEU A 92 2.66 -10.92 -0.28
CA LEU A 92 2.87 -9.69 -1.05
C LEU A 92 1.72 -8.69 -0.90
N LEU A 93 0.46 -9.17 -0.89
CA LEU A 93 -0.69 -8.32 -0.58
C LEU A 93 -0.61 -7.75 0.84
N GLY A 94 -0.28 -8.60 1.82
CA GLY A 94 -0.07 -8.17 3.21
C GLY A 94 0.99 -7.06 3.32
N ILE A 95 2.13 -7.23 2.65
CA ILE A 95 3.21 -6.22 2.60
C ILE A 95 2.69 -4.92 1.98
N CYS A 96 2.00 -4.99 0.84
CA CYS A 96 1.51 -3.78 0.17
C CYS A 96 0.50 -3.01 1.04
N TYR A 97 -0.46 -3.70 1.66
CA TYR A 97 -1.44 -3.09 2.55
C TYR A 97 -0.79 -2.53 3.83
N GLN A 98 0.22 -3.20 4.36
CA GLN A 98 1.01 -2.68 5.48
C GLN A 98 1.71 -1.36 5.12
N LYS A 99 2.29 -1.27 3.91
CA LYS A 99 3.00 -0.07 3.45
C LYS A 99 2.09 1.13 3.20
N VAL A 100 0.80 0.91 2.95
CA VAL A 100 -0.22 1.98 2.87
C VAL A 100 -1.00 2.17 4.17
N ALA A 101 -0.48 1.63 5.29
CA ALA A 101 -1.07 1.73 6.63
C ALA A 101 -2.49 1.12 6.79
N CYS A 102 -2.91 0.25 5.89
CA CYS A 102 -4.16 -0.52 6.01
C CYS A 102 -3.93 -1.79 6.83
N TYR A 103 -3.60 -1.65 8.12
CA TYR A 103 -3.09 -2.75 8.95
C TYR A 103 -4.09 -3.89 9.17
N ILE A 104 -5.39 -3.61 9.27
CA ILE A 104 -6.44 -4.64 9.40
C ILE A 104 -6.50 -5.52 8.14
N VAL A 105 -6.34 -4.92 6.97
CA VAL A 105 -6.31 -5.66 5.69
C VAL A 105 -5.01 -6.42 5.53
N ALA A 106 -3.89 -5.85 5.99
CA ALA A 106 -2.61 -6.54 6.02
C ALA A 106 -2.65 -7.79 6.92
N GLU A 107 -3.22 -7.66 8.12
CA GLU A 107 -3.46 -8.77 9.06
C GLU A 107 -4.23 -9.90 8.38
N TYR A 108 -5.35 -9.57 7.72
CA TYR A 108 -6.17 -10.54 7.00
C TYR A 108 -5.38 -11.34 5.97
N TYR A 109 -4.53 -10.67 5.19
CA TYR A 109 -3.73 -11.34 4.17
C TYR A 109 -2.59 -12.18 4.76
N TYR A 110 -1.92 -11.70 5.81
CA TYR A 110 -0.92 -12.53 6.49
C TYR A 110 -1.55 -13.76 7.15
N LEU A 111 -2.74 -13.64 7.76
CA LEU A 111 -3.50 -14.78 8.29
C LEU A 111 -3.90 -15.78 7.20
N LYS A 112 -4.20 -15.33 5.98
CA LYS A 112 -4.40 -16.23 4.85
C LYS A 112 -3.12 -16.95 4.44
N ALA A 113 -1.99 -16.23 4.42
CA ALA A 113 -0.70 -16.81 4.09
C ALA A 113 -0.29 -17.89 5.11
N THR A 114 -0.47 -17.64 6.42
CA THR A 114 -0.17 -18.62 7.48
C THR A 114 -1.07 -19.85 7.47
N LYS A 115 -2.31 -19.74 6.98
CA LYS A 115 -3.17 -20.91 6.76
C LYS A 115 -2.65 -21.86 5.67
N HIS A 116 -1.86 -21.35 4.73
CA HIS A 116 -1.24 -22.15 3.67
C HIS A 116 0.14 -22.67 4.08
N ASP A 117 0.89 -21.90 4.86
CA ASP A 117 2.17 -22.31 5.44
C ASP A 117 2.34 -21.67 6.83
N SER A 118 2.09 -22.46 7.86
CA SER A 118 2.14 -22.03 9.25
C SER A 118 3.57 -21.95 9.80
N THR A 119 4.56 -22.44 9.06
CA THR A 119 5.97 -22.53 9.50
C THR A 119 6.84 -21.45 8.88
N ASN A 120 6.28 -20.64 7.97
CA ASN A 120 7.01 -19.58 7.29
C ASN A 120 7.35 -18.42 8.24
N ILE A 121 8.59 -18.41 8.74
CA ILE A 121 9.09 -17.42 9.70
C ILE A 121 8.89 -15.99 9.18
N THR A 122 9.14 -15.73 7.89
CA THR A 122 8.97 -14.39 7.30
C THR A 122 7.53 -13.88 7.42
N ILE A 123 6.54 -14.75 7.12
CA ILE A 123 5.13 -14.39 7.26
C ILE A 123 4.76 -14.18 8.72
N LEU A 124 5.25 -15.04 9.63
CA LEU A 124 5.00 -14.90 11.07
C LEU A 124 5.57 -13.60 11.62
N GLN A 125 6.79 -13.22 11.23
CA GLN A 125 7.42 -11.94 11.61
C GLN A 125 6.63 -10.73 11.09
N ASN A 126 6.15 -10.81 9.84
CA ASN A 126 5.27 -9.78 9.28
C ASN A 126 3.96 -9.66 10.06
N LEU A 127 3.33 -10.77 10.42
CA LEU A 127 2.12 -10.80 11.23
C LEU A 127 2.35 -10.28 12.65
N ALA A 128 3.47 -10.63 13.28
CA ALA A 128 3.88 -10.09 14.58
C ALA A 128 4.04 -8.56 14.53
N THR A 129 4.66 -8.04 13.46
CA THR A 129 4.78 -6.59 13.24
C THR A 129 3.40 -5.93 13.15
N ILE A 130 2.44 -6.56 12.46
CA ILE A 130 1.05 -6.07 12.38
C ILE A 130 0.35 -6.10 13.73
N TYR A 131 0.47 -7.18 14.51
CA TYR A 131 -0.10 -7.23 15.86
C TYR A 131 0.47 -6.15 16.76
N LYS A 132 1.77 -5.84 16.64
CA LYS A 132 2.35 -4.73 17.37
C LYS A 132 1.76 -3.37 16.97
N LEU A 133 1.59 -3.13 15.68
CA LEU A 133 0.99 -1.89 15.16
C LEU A 133 -0.49 -1.73 15.53
N LEU A 134 -1.21 -2.85 15.69
CA LEU A 134 -2.62 -2.88 16.09
C LEU A 134 -2.82 -2.96 17.61
N TYR A 135 -1.75 -2.93 18.42
CA TYR A 135 -1.79 -3.07 19.88
C TYR A 135 -2.45 -4.38 20.36
N LYS A 136 -2.32 -5.45 19.58
CA LYS A 136 -2.83 -6.80 19.89
C LYS A 136 -1.80 -7.60 20.68
N GLU A 137 -1.59 -7.23 21.94
CA GLU A 137 -0.49 -7.75 22.77
C GLU A 137 -0.61 -9.26 23.05
N TYR A 138 -1.82 -9.80 23.18
CA TYR A 138 -2.04 -11.23 23.41
C TYR A 138 -1.64 -12.07 22.19
N GLU A 139 -2.10 -11.68 21.00
CA GLU A 139 -1.78 -12.32 19.73
C GLU A 139 -0.30 -12.15 19.38
N LEU A 140 0.27 -10.98 19.68
CA LEU A 140 1.69 -10.70 19.53
C LEU A 140 2.53 -11.70 20.35
N LYS A 141 2.21 -11.86 21.64
CA LYS A 141 2.94 -12.79 22.51
C LYS A 141 2.89 -14.22 21.96
N LYS A 142 1.69 -14.70 21.62
CA LYS A 142 1.49 -16.03 21.05
C LYS A 142 2.32 -16.26 19.79
N ILE A 143 2.31 -15.30 18.86
CA ILE A 143 3.04 -15.50 17.61
C ILE A 143 4.55 -15.40 17.81
N CYS A 144 5.03 -14.58 18.75
CA CYS A 144 6.45 -14.55 19.13
C CYS A 144 6.89 -15.88 19.75
N ASP A 145 6.08 -16.49 20.62
CA ASP A 145 6.36 -17.81 21.18
C ASP A 145 6.46 -18.88 20.07
N VAL A 146 5.56 -18.84 19.08
CA VAL A 146 5.64 -19.73 17.91
C VAL A 146 6.91 -19.46 17.10
N ILE A 147 7.26 -18.20 16.83
CA ILE A 147 8.49 -17.85 16.10
C ILE A 147 9.72 -18.40 16.84
N LEU A 148 9.81 -18.22 18.16
CA LEU A 148 10.93 -18.72 18.96
C LEU A 148 11.01 -20.25 19.03
N SER A 149 9.88 -20.95 18.91
CA SER A 149 9.87 -22.41 18.80
C SER A 149 10.45 -22.92 17.48
N LEU A 150 10.33 -22.12 16.40
CA LEU A 150 10.86 -22.45 15.06
C LEU A 150 12.30 -21.93 14.87
N ASP A 151 12.60 -20.77 15.45
CA ASP A 151 13.88 -20.08 15.40
C ASP A 151 14.14 -19.39 16.75
N SER A 152 14.85 -20.09 17.62
CA SER A 152 15.14 -19.63 18.99
C SER A 152 16.00 -18.37 19.05
N ASN A 153 16.71 -18.04 17.96
CA ASN A 153 17.58 -16.88 17.87
C ASN A 153 16.90 -15.69 17.15
N ASN A 154 15.59 -15.75 16.92
CA ASN A 154 14.87 -14.71 16.20
C ASN A 154 14.89 -13.37 16.94
N SER A 155 15.69 -12.43 16.46
CA SER A 155 15.92 -11.13 17.11
C SER A 155 14.66 -10.27 17.22
N LEU A 156 13.74 -10.37 16.25
CA LEU A 156 12.48 -9.62 16.26
C LEU A 156 11.56 -10.11 17.38
N ALA A 157 11.38 -11.43 17.50
CA ALA A 157 10.54 -12.01 18.54
C ALA A 157 11.11 -11.75 19.95
N LYS A 158 12.42 -11.93 20.13
CA LYS A 158 13.14 -11.57 21.36
C LYS A 158 12.93 -10.11 21.75
N LYS A 159 13.10 -9.19 20.79
CA LYS A 159 12.87 -7.75 20.99
C LYS A 159 11.43 -7.44 21.42
N TYR A 160 10.43 -8.08 20.81
CA TYR A 160 9.03 -7.85 21.17
C TYR A 160 8.65 -8.42 22.53
N LEU A 161 9.34 -9.45 22.99
CA LEU A 161 9.14 -10.05 24.33
C LEU A 161 10.09 -9.48 25.41
N ASN A 162 11.01 -8.59 25.05
CA ASN A 162 12.08 -8.08 25.92
C ASN A 162 12.96 -9.20 26.52
N ILE A 163 13.35 -10.16 25.68
CA ILE A 163 14.25 -11.26 26.04
C ILE A 163 15.60 -10.99 25.34
N GLU A 164 16.71 -11.08 26.08
CA GLU A 164 18.08 -10.86 25.56
C GLU A 164 18.58 -12.00 24.63
#